data_AF-A0A9X3ATE5-F1
#
_entry.id   AF-A0A9X3ATE5-F1
#
_cell.length_a   1.000
_cell.length_b   1.000
_cell.length_c   1.000
_cell.angle_alpha   90.00
_cell.angle_beta   90.00
_cell.angle_gamma   90.00
#
_symmetry.space_group_name_H-M   'P 1'
#
loop_
_entity.id
_entity.type
_entity.pdbx_description
1 polymer ?
#
loop_
_entity_poly.entity_id
_entity_poly.type
_entity_poly.pdbx_seq_one_letter_code
_entity_poly.pdbx_strand_id
1 'polypeptide(L)'
;MVLFSTTRTEQREPLFQWVGPIAATRVVLMARKADNIVISSVDDISRYTVGAILDDIGEQLLKSAGVAESSIKIIPSADALAKMLGAGRIQLWAYEENVARWYIKQSKLDNTQFEVVHVLKESDLYYTLNNNIPAETVQRLQNGVDKILNDKAAYQKILDRYL
;
A
#
# COMPACT_ATOMS: atom_id res chain seq x y z
N MET A 1 3.82 -0.77 26.87
CA MET A 1 4.25 -1.52 25.68
C MET A 1 3.21 -1.31 24.60
N VAL A 2 3.61 -0.83 23.44
CA VAL A 2 2.74 -0.67 22.28
C VAL A 2 3.56 -1.10 21.07
N LEU A 3 3.07 -2.10 20.33
CA LEU A 3 3.70 -2.67 19.14
C LEU A 3 2.71 -2.44 17.98
N PHE A 4 3.11 -1.62 17.02
CA PHE A 4 2.38 -1.42 15.77
C PHE A 4 3.35 -1.54 14.60
N SER A 5 2.85 -1.91 13.43
CA SER A 5 3.60 -1.79 12.18
C SER A 5 3.41 -0.39 11.60
N THR A 6 4.50 0.23 11.17
CA THR A 6 4.43 1.52 10.48
C THR A 6 5.63 1.73 9.56
N THR A 7 5.54 2.71 8.67
CA THR A 7 6.66 3.09 7.81
C THR A 7 7.69 3.88 8.61
N ARG A 8 8.97 3.52 8.42
CA ARG A 8 10.11 4.22 9.03
C ARG A 8 10.36 5.53 8.30
N THR A 9 10.36 6.65 9.02
CA THR A 9 10.57 7.99 8.47
C THR A 9 11.53 8.77 9.35
N GLU A 10 12.26 9.74 8.77
CA GLU A 10 13.22 10.57 9.52
C GLU A 10 12.58 11.26 10.75
N GLN A 11 11.35 11.73 10.62
CA GLN A 11 10.60 12.38 11.70
C GLN A 11 10.27 11.42 12.87
N ARG A 12 10.12 10.12 12.58
CA ARG A 12 9.76 9.10 13.58
C ARG A 12 10.97 8.34 14.11
N GLU A 13 12.08 8.37 13.38
CA GLU A 13 13.33 7.70 13.72
C GLU A 13 13.73 7.84 15.20
N PRO A 14 13.76 9.06 15.79
CA PRO A 14 14.18 9.21 17.19
C PRO A 14 13.12 8.79 18.22
N LEU A 15 11.87 8.57 17.79
CA LEU A 15 10.74 8.33 18.69
C LEU A 15 10.59 6.87 19.11
N PHE A 16 11.19 5.94 18.34
CA PHE A 16 11.00 4.51 18.52
C PHE A 16 12.29 3.73 18.30
N GLN A 17 12.34 2.54 18.89
CA GLN A 17 13.23 1.47 18.46
C GLN A 17 12.54 0.66 17.36
N TRP A 18 13.30 0.20 16.37
CA TRP A 18 12.75 -0.38 15.14
C TRP A 18 13.18 -1.84 14.98
N VAL A 19 12.23 -2.68 14.56
CA VAL A 19 12.48 -4.09 14.21
C VAL A 19 11.89 -4.38 12.84
N GLY A 20 12.71 -4.89 11.91
CA GLY A 20 12.32 -5.11 10.53
C GLY A 20 13.50 -4.96 9.55
N PRO A 21 13.22 -4.73 8.26
CA PRO A 21 11.89 -4.57 7.65
C PRO A 21 11.07 -5.86 7.71
N ILE A 22 9.74 -5.76 7.84
CA ILE A 22 8.84 -6.93 7.95
C ILE A 22 8.09 -7.24 6.65
N ALA A 23 7.84 -6.21 5.85
CA ALA A 23 7.20 -6.30 4.54
C ALA A 23 7.39 -4.98 3.79
N ALA A 24 7.49 -5.04 2.47
CA ALA A 24 7.32 -3.87 1.64
C ALA A 24 5.84 -3.45 1.63
N THR A 25 5.60 -2.14 1.60
CA THR A 25 4.28 -1.54 1.37
C THR A 25 4.42 -0.47 0.29
N ARG A 26 3.44 -0.41 -0.60
CA ARG A 26 3.45 0.57 -1.68
C ARG A 26 2.07 1.11 -1.96
N VAL A 27 2.03 2.41 -2.17
CA VAL A 27 0.87 3.11 -2.71
C VAL A 27 1.02 3.13 -4.23
N VAL A 28 0.03 2.60 -4.92
CA VAL A 28 0.07 2.30 -6.33
C VAL A 28 -1.11 2.92 -7.07
N LEU A 29 -0.99 3.02 -8.39
CA LEU A 29 -2.12 3.16 -9.29
C LEU A 29 -2.50 1.78 -9.80
N MET A 30 -3.66 1.31 -9.36
CA MET A 30 -4.23 0.05 -9.80
C MET A 30 -5.21 0.29 -10.95
N ALA A 31 -5.11 -0.52 -11.99
CA ALA A 31 -5.96 -0.48 -13.18
C ALA A 31 -6.55 -1.88 -13.46
N ARG A 32 -7.58 -1.93 -14.30
CA ARG A 32 -7.94 -3.18 -14.97
C ARG A 32 -6.96 -3.48 -16.10
N LYS A 33 -6.57 -4.75 -16.23
CA LYS A 33 -5.76 -5.22 -17.37
C LYS A 33 -6.42 -4.98 -18.72
N ALA A 34 -7.74 -5.12 -18.78
CA ALA A 34 -8.51 -4.90 -20.00
C ALA A 34 -8.40 -3.46 -20.55
N ASP A 35 -8.05 -2.49 -19.70
CA ASP A 35 -7.96 -1.09 -20.09
C ASP A 35 -6.60 -0.77 -20.77
N ASN A 36 -5.62 -1.68 -20.70
CA ASN A 36 -4.29 -1.56 -21.30
C ASN A 36 -3.61 -0.21 -21.04
N ILE A 37 -3.69 0.26 -19.78
CA ILE A 37 -3.16 1.57 -19.38
C ILE A 37 -1.65 1.49 -19.18
N VAL A 38 -0.95 2.46 -19.76
CA VAL A 38 0.50 2.63 -19.59
C VAL A 38 0.75 4.04 -19.08
N ILE A 39 1.50 4.16 -17.97
CA ILE A 39 1.84 5.44 -17.33
C ILE A 39 3.36 5.57 -17.36
N SER A 40 3.87 6.47 -18.19
CA SER A 40 5.31 6.74 -18.30
C SER A 40 5.73 7.97 -17.51
N SER A 41 4.79 8.88 -17.24
CA SER A 41 5.01 10.07 -16.42
C SER A 41 3.77 10.41 -15.60
N VAL A 42 3.92 11.34 -14.66
CA VAL A 42 2.80 11.85 -13.85
C VAL A 42 1.74 12.53 -14.71
N ASP A 43 2.14 13.20 -15.80
CA ASP A 43 1.21 13.87 -16.72
C ASP A 43 0.26 12.89 -17.41
N ASP A 44 0.70 11.64 -17.65
CA ASP A 44 -0.15 10.60 -18.22
C ASP A 44 -1.30 10.23 -17.26
N ILE A 45 -1.08 10.32 -15.95
CA ILE A 45 -2.09 10.00 -14.92
C ILE A 45 -3.32 10.90 -15.10
N SER A 46 -3.10 12.20 -15.39
CA SER A 46 -4.16 13.20 -15.55
C SER A 46 -5.06 12.96 -16.76
N ARG A 47 -4.70 12.02 -17.66
CA ARG A 47 -5.56 11.60 -18.80
C ARG A 47 -6.67 10.64 -18.40
N TYR A 48 -6.58 10.08 -17.18
CA TYR A 48 -7.48 9.07 -16.67
C TYR A 48 -8.24 9.59 -15.45
N THR A 49 -9.42 9.03 -15.21
CA THR A 49 -10.18 9.25 -13.98
C THR A 49 -9.59 8.37 -12.88
N VAL A 50 -9.03 9.02 -11.86
CA VAL A 50 -8.35 8.40 -10.74
C VAL A 50 -9.21 8.47 -9.49
N GLY A 51 -9.57 7.32 -8.92
CA GLY A 51 -10.18 7.24 -7.61
C GLY A 51 -9.17 7.40 -6.48
N ALA A 52 -9.51 8.16 -5.45
CA ALA A 52 -8.74 8.27 -4.21
C ALA A 52 -9.68 8.31 -2.99
N ILE A 53 -9.21 7.84 -1.84
CA ILE A 53 -9.96 7.92 -0.59
C ILE A 53 -9.76 9.30 0.03
N LEU A 54 -10.87 9.90 0.50
CA LEU A 54 -10.86 11.20 1.17
C LEU A 54 -9.86 11.22 2.34
N ASP A 55 -8.97 12.20 2.33
CA ASP A 55 -7.94 12.49 3.33
C ASP A 55 -6.86 11.39 3.48
N ASP A 56 -6.82 10.41 2.58
CA ASP A 56 -5.88 9.29 2.62
C ASP A 56 -4.58 9.56 1.85
N ILE A 57 -3.56 8.73 2.07
CA ILE A 57 -2.23 8.85 1.47
C ILE A 57 -2.26 8.82 -0.06
N GLY A 58 -3.19 8.08 -0.66
CA GLY A 58 -3.36 8.04 -2.12
C GLY A 58 -3.72 9.40 -2.69
N GLU A 59 -4.66 10.12 -2.06
CA GLU A 59 -5.05 11.47 -2.44
C GLU A 59 -3.88 12.46 -2.29
N GLN A 60 -3.21 12.41 -1.13
CA GLN A 60 -2.10 13.30 -0.82
C GLN A 60 -0.94 13.13 -1.81
N LEU A 61 -0.61 11.90 -2.20
CA LEU A 61 0.43 11.62 -3.17
C LEU A 61 0.07 12.09 -4.58
N LEU A 62 -1.17 11.90 -5.03
CA LEU A 62 -1.64 12.43 -6.31
C LEU A 62 -1.52 13.96 -6.38
N LYS A 63 -1.98 14.65 -5.32
CA LYS A 63 -1.88 16.11 -5.22
C LYS A 63 -0.43 16.58 -5.20
N SER A 64 0.43 15.92 -4.41
CA SER A 64 1.85 16.27 -4.31
C SER A 64 2.61 16.01 -5.61
N ALA A 65 2.18 15.03 -6.41
CA ALA A 65 2.74 14.76 -7.72
C ALA A 65 2.28 15.78 -8.78
N GLY A 66 1.21 16.55 -8.53
CA GLY A 66 0.67 17.53 -9.49
C GLY A 66 -0.36 16.95 -10.45
N VAL A 67 -1.01 15.84 -10.09
CA VAL A 67 -2.13 15.28 -10.88
C VAL A 67 -3.29 16.27 -10.88
N ALA A 68 -3.91 16.50 -12.04
CA ALA A 68 -4.98 17.48 -12.18
C ALA A 68 -6.17 17.13 -11.29
N GLU A 69 -6.63 18.07 -10.44
CA GLU A 69 -7.76 17.82 -9.53
C GLU A 69 -9.04 17.38 -10.27
N SER A 70 -9.24 17.86 -11.50
CA SER A 70 -10.37 17.49 -12.36
C SER A 70 -10.38 16.01 -12.75
N SER A 71 -9.21 15.34 -12.71
CA SER A 71 -9.08 13.91 -13.01
C SER A 71 -9.23 13.04 -11.76
N ILE A 72 -9.26 13.63 -10.56
CA ILE A 72 -9.35 12.90 -9.28
C ILE A 72 -10.82 12.82 -8.81
N LYS A 73 -11.27 11.62 -8.49
CA LYS A 73 -12.57 11.33 -7.85
C LYS A 73 -12.32 10.91 -6.40
N ILE A 74 -12.59 11.84 -5.49
CA ILE A 74 -12.47 11.61 -4.05
C ILE A 74 -13.74 10.93 -3.54
N ILE A 75 -13.60 9.74 -2.94
CA ILE A 75 -14.71 8.92 -2.45
C ILE A 75 -14.37 8.43 -1.02
N PRO A 76 -15.25 8.58 -0.02
CA PRO A 76 -14.96 8.19 1.36
C PRO A 76 -15.11 6.68 1.64
N SER A 77 -15.03 5.83 0.61
CA SER A 77 -15.24 4.38 0.73
C SER A 77 -14.39 3.59 -0.26
N ALA A 78 -13.51 2.77 0.28
CA ALA A 78 -12.67 1.85 -0.49
C ALA A 78 -13.49 0.76 -1.22
N ASP A 79 -14.57 0.25 -0.62
CA ASP A 79 -15.46 -0.71 -1.28
C ASP A 79 -16.17 -0.09 -2.50
N ALA A 80 -16.58 1.18 -2.38
CA ALA A 80 -17.16 1.90 -3.51
C ALA A 80 -16.14 2.09 -4.63
N LEU A 81 -14.89 2.45 -4.29
CA LEU A 81 -13.80 2.59 -5.27
C LEU A 81 -13.45 1.26 -5.95
N ALA A 82 -13.38 0.15 -5.22
CA ALA A 82 -13.15 -1.18 -5.79
C ALA A 82 -14.24 -1.55 -6.81
N LYS A 83 -15.51 -1.33 -6.47
CA LYS A 83 -16.64 -1.55 -7.38
C LYS A 83 -16.62 -0.61 -8.59
N MET A 84 -16.27 0.66 -8.39
CA MET A 84 -16.15 1.64 -9.47
C MET A 84 -15.02 1.28 -10.43
N LEU A 85 -13.87 0.81 -9.92
CA LEU A 85 -12.76 0.33 -10.72
C LEU A 85 -13.18 -0.90 -11.52
N GLY A 86 -13.78 -1.91 -10.87
CA GLY A 86 -14.28 -3.11 -11.53
C GLY A 86 -15.32 -2.81 -12.63
N ALA A 87 -16.22 -1.86 -12.39
CA ALA A 87 -17.24 -1.43 -13.35
C ALA A 87 -16.77 -0.38 -14.38
N GLY A 88 -15.58 0.22 -14.19
CA GLY A 88 -14.95 1.11 -15.17
C GLY A 88 -15.42 2.54 -15.12
N ARG A 89 -16.02 2.90 -13.99
CA ARG A 89 -16.41 4.28 -13.68
C ARG A 89 -15.21 5.14 -13.28
N ILE A 90 -14.13 4.49 -12.86
CA ILE A 90 -12.78 5.05 -12.76
C ILE A 90 -11.84 4.10 -13.52
N GLN A 91 -10.75 4.63 -14.05
CA GLN A 91 -9.72 3.85 -14.74
C GLN A 91 -8.55 3.48 -13.82
N LEU A 92 -8.27 4.33 -12.83
CA LEU A 92 -7.16 4.17 -11.90
C LEU A 92 -7.67 4.28 -10.46
N TRP A 93 -7.06 3.55 -9.54
CA TRP A 93 -7.28 3.70 -8.11
C TRP A 93 -5.95 3.89 -7.39
N ALA A 94 -5.76 5.04 -6.75
CA ALA A 94 -4.59 5.36 -5.95
C ALA A 94 -4.78 4.87 -4.51
N TYR A 95 -4.14 3.75 -4.16
CA TYR A 95 -4.26 3.17 -2.81
C TYR A 95 -3.11 2.22 -2.47
N GLU A 96 -3.02 1.79 -1.20
CA GLU A 96 -2.06 0.75 -0.80
C GLU A 96 -2.43 -0.58 -1.48
N GLU A 97 -1.47 -1.21 -2.15
CA GLU A 97 -1.75 -2.33 -3.05
C GLU A 97 -2.46 -3.50 -2.35
N ASN A 98 -1.96 -3.94 -1.20
CA ASN A 98 -2.49 -5.10 -0.49
C ASN A 98 -3.91 -4.82 0.00
N VAL A 99 -4.15 -3.61 0.50
CA VAL A 99 -5.49 -3.19 0.92
C VAL A 99 -6.44 -3.09 -0.28
N ALA A 100 -5.99 -2.55 -1.41
CA ALA A 100 -6.76 -2.52 -2.65
C ALA A 100 -7.15 -3.94 -3.12
N ARG A 101 -6.20 -4.87 -3.15
CA ARG A 101 -6.43 -6.29 -3.51
C ARG A 101 -7.42 -6.95 -2.57
N TRP A 102 -7.33 -6.66 -1.27
CA TRP A 102 -8.28 -7.15 -0.29
C TRP A 102 -9.70 -6.64 -0.58
N TYR A 103 -9.89 -5.34 -0.82
CA TYR A 103 -11.20 -4.78 -1.16
C TYR A 103 -11.75 -5.33 -2.47
N ILE A 104 -10.92 -5.51 -3.50
CA ILE A 104 -11.31 -6.17 -4.77
C ILE A 104 -11.88 -7.56 -4.50
N LYS A 105 -11.17 -8.37 -3.69
CA LYS A 105 -11.61 -9.70 -3.28
C LYS A 105 -12.93 -9.66 -2.50
N GLN A 106 -13.07 -8.74 -1.54
CA GLN A 106 -14.30 -8.56 -0.75
C GLN A 106 -15.49 -8.13 -1.62
N SER A 107 -15.25 -7.32 -2.66
CA SER A 107 -16.25 -6.96 -3.65
C SER A 107 -16.55 -8.09 -4.66
N LYS A 108 -16.05 -9.32 -4.42
CA LYS A 108 -16.22 -10.51 -5.27
C LYS A 108 -15.68 -10.35 -6.69
N LEU A 109 -14.67 -9.50 -6.85
CA LEU A 109 -13.95 -9.32 -8.10
C LEU A 109 -12.69 -10.20 -8.12
N ASP A 110 -12.27 -10.63 -9.30
CA ASP A 110 -11.07 -11.41 -9.49
C ASP A 110 -9.83 -10.51 -9.56
N ASN A 111 -8.94 -10.63 -8.58
CA ASN A 111 -7.68 -9.88 -8.51
C ASN A 111 -6.79 -10.09 -9.76
N THR A 112 -6.92 -11.21 -10.49
CA THR A 112 -6.10 -11.46 -11.69
C THR A 112 -6.44 -10.51 -12.84
N GLN A 113 -7.61 -9.86 -12.81
CA GLN A 113 -8.08 -8.88 -13.78
C GLN A 113 -7.50 -7.47 -13.57
N PHE A 114 -6.79 -7.25 -12.45
CA PHE A 114 -6.23 -5.96 -12.08
C PHE A 114 -4.71 -6.03 -12.04
N GLU A 115 -4.08 -4.89 -12.29
CA GLU A 115 -2.63 -4.75 -12.28
C GLU A 115 -2.20 -3.39 -11.74
N VAL A 116 -0.96 -3.33 -11.26
CA VAL A 116 -0.31 -2.09 -10.89
C VAL A 116 0.32 -1.51 -12.15
N VAL A 117 -0.12 -0.31 -12.55
CA VAL A 117 0.41 0.39 -13.74
C VAL A 117 1.42 1.47 -13.37
N HIS A 118 1.47 1.89 -12.10
CA HIS A 118 2.44 2.86 -11.59
C HIS A 118 2.57 2.74 -10.06
N VAL A 119 3.76 3.02 -9.53
CA VAL A 119 4.01 3.08 -8.08
C VAL A 119 4.21 4.54 -7.68
N LEU A 120 3.31 5.08 -6.86
CA LEU A 120 3.40 6.47 -6.37
C LEU A 120 4.42 6.61 -5.23
N LYS A 121 4.47 5.60 -4.35
CA LYS A 121 5.40 5.55 -3.24
C LYS A 121 5.62 4.12 -2.79
N GLU A 122 6.87 3.78 -2.50
CA GLU A 122 7.25 2.51 -1.90
C GLU A 122 7.97 2.78 -0.58
N SER A 123 7.76 1.92 0.40
CA SER A 123 8.35 2.02 1.74
C SER A 123 8.39 0.64 2.39
N ASP A 124 9.20 0.51 3.43
CA ASP A 124 9.23 -0.70 4.24
C ASP A 124 8.45 -0.50 5.54
N LEU A 125 7.69 -1.53 5.92
CA LEU A 125 7.07 -1.62 7.23
C LEU A 125 8.06 -2.15 8.25
N TYR A 126 7.98 -1.60 9.45
CA TYR A 126 8.74 -2.01 10.62
C TYR A 126 7.81 -2.10 11.83
N TYR A 127 8.15 -2.98 12.75
CA TYR A 127 7.62 -2.92 14.10
C TYR A 127 8.28 -1.79 14.90
N THR A 128 7.45 -0.99 15.58
CA THR A 128 7.93 0.06 16.50
C THR A 128 7.85 -0.40 17.94
N LEU A 129 8.90 -0.14 18.71
CA LEU A 129 9.02 -0.39 20.14
C LEU A 129 9.33 0.93 20.86
N ASN A 130 8.92 1.04 22.12
CA ASN A 130 9.26 2.21 22.93
C ASN A 130 10.78 2.25 23.20
N ASN A 131 11.36 3.45 23.29
CA ASN A 131 12.78 3.65 23.57
C ASN A 131 13.27 3.09 24.91
N ASN A 132 12.37 2.81 25.86
CA ASN A 132 12.71 2.19 27.14
C ASN A 132 12.83 0.66 27.10
N ILE A 133 12.58 0.01 25.94
CA ILE A 133 12.71 -1.44 25.81
C ILE A 133 14.21 -1.82 25.81
N PRO A 134 14.63 -2.82 26.60
CA PRO A 134 16.02 -3.29 26.61
C PRO A 134 16.46 -3.78 25.22
N ALA A 135 17.68 -3.42 24.83
CA ALA A 135 18.25 -3.77 23.51
C ALA A 135 18.23 -5.29 23.24
N GLU A 136 18.42 -6.12 24.27
CA GLU A 136 18.32 -7.58 24.15
C GLU A 136 16.94 -8.05 23.66
N THR A 137 15.87 -7.39 24.13
CA THR A 137 14.50 -7.73 23.71
C THR A 137 14.26 -7.34 22.25
N VAL A 138 14.78 -6.18 21.83
CA VAL A 138 14.71 -5.71 20.44
C VAL A 138 15.47 -6.66 19.52
N GLN A 139 16.69 -7.04 19.89
CA GLN A 139 17.50 -7.99 19.12
C GLN A 139 16.83 -9.36 19.03
N ARG A 140 16.22 -9.85 20.11
CA ARG A 140 15.50 -11.13 20.11
C ARG A 140 14.31 -11.09 19.15
N LEU A 141 13.59 -9.97 19.08
CA LEU A 141 12.49 -9.80 18.14
C LEU A 141 13.00 -9.73 16.70
N GLN A 142 14.07 -8.99 16.44
CA GLN A 142 14.71 -8.93 15.12
C GLN A 142 15.13 -10.31 14.63
N ASN A 143 15.81 -11.10 15.47
CA ASN A 143 16.22 -12.45 15.11
C ASN A 143 15.02 -13.36 14.78
N GLY A 144 13.88 -13.17 15.47
CA GLY A 144 12.65 -13.89 15.18
C GLY A 144 12.04 -13.51 13.84
N VAL A 145 12.00 -12.21 13.52
CA VAL A 145 11.58 -11.68 12.22
C VAL A 145 12.46 -12.23 11.10
N ASP A 146 13.78 -12.11 11.25
CA ASP A 146 14.76 -12.57 10.27
C ASP A 146 14.62 -14.07 9.99
N LYS A 147 14.33 -14.87 11.03
CA LYS A 147 14.13 -16.32 10.87
C LYS A 147 12.93 -16.64 9.97
N ILE A 148 11.83 -15.91 10.12
CA ILE A 148 10.62 -16.12 9.28
C ILE A 148 10.88 -15.62 7.87
N LEU A 149 11.47 -14.44 7.70
CA LEU A 149 11.75 -13.86 6.39
C LEU A 149 12.73 -14.70 5.56
N ASN A 150 13.70 -15.34 6.22
CA ASN A 150 14.64 -16.25 5.56
C ASN A 150 14.03 -17.63 5.23
N ASP A 151 12.91 -18.00 5.86
CA ASP A 151 12.13 -19.19 5.50
C ASP A 151 11.08 -18.85 4.45
N LYS A 152 11.48 -18.97 3.17
CA LYS A 152 10.61 -18.65 2.02
C LYS A 152 9.27 -19.40 2.05
N ALA A 153 9.24 -20.64 2.54
CA ALA A 153 8.01 -21.44 2.58
C ALA A 153 7.05 -20.94 3.67
N ALA A 154 7.58 -20.66 4.86
CA ALA A 154 6.80 -20.07 5.95
C ALA A 154 6.29 -18.67 5.58
N TYR A 155 7.14 -17.85 4.97
CA TYR A 155 6.78 -16.50 4.52
C TYR A 155 5.69 -16.54 3.45
N GLN A 156 5.85 -17.36 2.40
CA GLN A 156 4.84 -17.49 1.34
C GLN A 156 3.49 -17.94 1.90
N LYS A 157 3.47 -18.87 2.86
CA LYS A 157 2.22 -19.32 3.50
C LYS A 157 1.49 -18.22 4.26
N ILE A 158 2.22 -17.24 4.80
CA ILE A 158 1.63 -16.06 5.43
C ILE A 158 1.03 -15.16 4.35
N LEU A 159 1.77 -14.90 3.26
CA LEU A 159 1.28 -14.09 2.15
C LEU A 159 0.00 -14.69 1.54
N ASP A 160 -0.02 -15.98 1.21
CA ASP A 160 -1.17 -16.65 0.58
C ASP A 160 -2.44 -16.65 1.45
N ARG A 161 -2.29 -16.49 2.78
CA ARG A 161 -3.41 -16.45 3.70
C ARG A 161 -4.06 -15.06 3.75
N TYR A 162 -3.26 -14.01 3.62
CA TYR A 162 -3.68 -12.64 3.92
C TYR A 162 -3.70 -11.71 2.70
N LEU A 163 -3.05 -12.08 1.60
CA LEU A 163 -3.05 -11.41 0.30
C LEU A 163 -3.80 -12.24 -0.73
#